data_AF-A0A7Y5PXY8-F1
#
_entry.id   AF-A0A7Y5PXY8-F1
#
_cell.length_a   1.000
_cell.length_b   1.000
_cell.length_c   1.000
_cell.angle_alpha   90.00
_cell.angle_beta   90.00
_cell.angle_gamma   90.00
#
_symmetry.space_group_name_H-M   'P 1'
#
loop_
_entity.id
_entity.type
_entity.pdbx_description
1 polymer ?
#
loop_
_entity_poly.entity_id
_entity_poly.type
_entity_poly.pdbx_seq_one_letter_code
_entity_poly.pdbx_strand_id
1 'polypeptide(L)'
;MPEEEYRWLPKERLLRFEEIAALVRVFASLGVRKVRLTGGEPLLRHELHELVRQLAAIEALDDLALTTNGLLLAEQADALSAAGLKRITVSLDTLRADTFEALTRRSGLERVLAGIDAAT
;
A
#
# COMPACT_ATOMS: atom_id res chain seq x y z
N MET A 1 -20.12 -8.65 3.39
CA MET A 1 -19.36 -9.58 4.25
C MET A 1 -17.91 -9.41 3.82
N PRO A 2 -16.94 -9.77 4.67
CA PRO A 2 -16.35 -11.07 4.43
C PRO A 2 -16.82 -12.02 5.52
N GLU A 3 -16.99 -13.27 5.14
CA GLU A 3 -17.26 -14.38 6.04
C GLU A 3 -16.18 -14.42 7.13
N GLU A 4 -16.54 -14.89 8.33
CA GLU A 4 -15.67 -14.92 9.52
C GLU A 4 -14.38 -15.75 9.36
N GLU A 5 -14.17 -16.40 8.22
CA GLU A 5 -12.90 -17.03 7.83
C GLU A 5 -12.24 -16.28 6.66
N TYR A 6 -11.59 -15.15 6.92
CA TYR A 6 -10.61 -14.63 5.96
C TYR A 6 -9.39 -15.57 5.97
N ARG A 7 -9.39 -16.55 5.06
CA ARG A 7 -8.24 -17.45 4.88
C ARG A 7 -7.10 -16.68 4.23
N TRP A 8 -6.21 -16.18 5.08
CA TRP A 8 -4.94 -15.64 4.66
C TRP A 8 -4.20 -16.69 3.83
N LEU A 9 -3.67 -16.26 2.68
CA LEU A 9 -2.71 -17.08 1.94
C LEU A 9 -1.56 -17.41 2.90
N PRO A 10 -1.15 -18.69 3.00
CA PRO A 10 0.04 -19.07 3.74
C PRO A 10 1.21 -18.19 3.30
N LYS A 11 2.04 -17.73 4.25
CA LYS A 11 3.14 -16.79 3.97
C LYS A 11 4.07 -17.32 2.89
N GLU A 12 4.23 -18.65 2.82
CA GLU A 12 5.08 -19.38 1.88
C GLU A 12 4.59 -19.29 0.43
N ARG A 13 3.31 -18.91 0.23
CA ARG A 13 2.73 -18.70 -1.10
C ARG A 13 2.80 -17.25 -1.58
N LEU A 14 3.28 -16.34 -0.75
CA LEU A 14 3.45 -14.94 -1.10
C LEU A 14 4.88 -14.72 -1.58
N LEU A 15 5.04 -13.99 -2.69
CA LEU A 15 6.37 -13.61 -3.15
C LEU A 15 7.10 -12.85 -2.05
N ARG A 16 8.37 -13.19 -1.87
CA ARG A 16 9.31 -12.44 -1.02
C ARG A 16 9.62 -11.10 -1.68
N PHE A 17 10.08 -10.14 -0.90
CA PHE A 17 10.38 -8.81 -1.44
C PHE A 17 11.50 -8.84 -2.49
N GLU A 18 12.49 -9.71 -2.29
CA GLU A 18 13.59 -9.92 -3.23
C GLU A 18 13.08 -10.49 -4.57
N GLU A 19 12.07 -11.36 -4.53
CA GLU A 19 11.46 -11.94 -5.73
C GLU A 19 10.64 -10.88 -6.49
N ILE A 20 9.89 -10.04 -5.77
CA ILE A 20 9.17 -8.92 -6.37
C ILE A 20 10.16 -7.94 -7.02
N ALA A 21 11.22 -7.54 -6.30
CA ALA A 21 12.22 -6.63 -6.81
C ALA A 21 12.97 -7.21 -8.03
N ALA A 22 13.28 -8.51 -8.02
CA ALA A 22 13.89 -9.19 -9.16
C ALA A 22 12.97 -9.15 -10.40
N LEU A 23 11.68 -9.44 -10.24
CA LEU A 23 10.71 -9.36 -11.34
C LEU A 23 10.56 -7.93 -11.86
N VAL A 24 10.49 -6.94 -10.97
CA VAL A 24 10.39 -5.54 -11.37
C VAL A 24 11.63 -5.08 -12.14
N ARG A 25 12.83 -5.52 -11.76
CA ARG A 25 14.06 -5.22 -12.53
C ARG A 25 14.01 -5.79 -13.94
N VAL A 26 13.50 -7.02 -14.12
CA VAL A 26 13.29 -7.62 -15.43
C VAL A 26 12.25 -6.84 -16.24
N PHE A 27 11.13 -6.46 -15.63
CA PHE A 27 10.13 -5.66 -16.34
C PHE A 27 10.63 -4.26 -16.69
N ALA A 28 11.44 -3.65 -15.83
CA ALA A 28 12.03 -2.35 -16.06
C ALA A 28 13.02 -2.39 -17.24
N SER A 29 13.80 -3.47 -17.39
CA SER A 29 14.67 -3.64 -18.57
C SER A 29 13.87 -3.82 -19.87
N LEU A 30 12.61 -4.21 -19.78
CA LEU A 30 11.65 -4.30 -20.89
C LEU A 30 10.82 -3.02 -21.10
N GLY A 31 11.11 -1.94 -20.36
CA GLY A 31 10.49 -0.63 -20.55
C GLY A 31 9.40 -0.28 -19.54
N VAL A 32 9.15 -1.09 -18.51
CA VAL A 32 8.26 -0.67 -17.40
C VAL A 32 8.91 0.47 -16.62
N ARG A 33 8.18 1.58 -16.50
CA ARG A 33 8.61 2.80 -15.80
C ARG A 33 7.83 3.09 -14.53
N LYS A 34 6.69 2.43 -14.33
CA LYS A 34 5.75 2.73 -13.24
C LYS A 34 5.37 1.46 -12.51
N VAL A 35 5.40 1.51 -11.19
CA VAL A 35 4.97 0.41 -10.32
C VAL A 35 3.93 0.94 -9.34
N ARG A 36 2.81 0.21 -9.22
CA ARG A 36 1.78 0.48 -8.22
C ARG A 36 1.69 -0.69 -7.25
N LEU A 37 1.96 -0.40 -5.99
CA LEU A 37 1.72 -1.30 -4.87
C LEU A 37 0.23 -1.26 -4.52
N THR A 38 -0.36 -2.44 -4.44
CA THR A 38 -1.78 -2.69 -4.16
C THR A 38 -1.90 -4.08 -3.50
N GLY A 39 -3.11 -4.61 -3.39
CA GLY A 39 -3.40 -5.96 -2.94
C GLY A 39 -4.88 -6.11 -2.63
N GLY A 40 -5.17 -6.61 -1.42
CA GLY A 40 -6.36 -6.21 -0.68
C GLY A 40 -6.10 -4.85 0.00
N GLU A 41 -5.54 -4.87 1.21
CA GLU A 41 -4.94 -3.67 1.83
C GLU A 41 -3.41 -3.86 1.95
N PRO A 42 -2.59 -3.11 1.17
CA PRO A 42 -1.14 -3.31 1.16
C PRO A 42 -0.47 -2.95 2.49
N LEU A 43 -1.00 -2.02 3.27
CA LEU A 43 -0.40 -1.64 4.57
C LEU A 43 -0.48 -2.76 5.63
N LEU A 44 -1.20 -3.85 5.36
CA LEU A 44 -1.20 -5.07 6.18
C LEU A 44 0.02 -5.96 5.90
N ARG A 45 0.77 -5.70 4.83
CA ARG A 45 2.03 -6.41 4.55
C ARG A 45 3.09 -5.89 5.51
N HIS A 46 3.51 -6.75 6.45
CA HIS A 46 4.60 -6.46 7.38
C HIS A 46 5.84 -5.94 6.65
N GLU A 47 6.45 -4.87 7.19
CA GLU A 47 7.66 -4.23 6.65
C GLU A 47 7.55 -3.78 5.19
N LEU A 48 6.36 -3.33 4.75
CA LEU A 48 6.15 -2.84 3.38
C LEU A 48 7.19 -1.78 2.95
N HIS A 49 7.66 -0.95 3.87
CA HIS A 49 8.70 0.05 3.62
C HIS A 49 10.02 -0.55 3.08
N GLU A 50 10.36 -1.80 3.44
CA GLU A 50 11.54 -2.47 2.88
C GLU A 50 11.34 -2.84 1.40
N LEU A 51 10.14 -3.29 1.03
CA LEU A 51 9.81 -3.49 -0.39
C LEU A 51 9.88 -2.16 -1.15
N VAL A 52 9.30 -1.09 -0.60
CA VAL A 52 9.36 0.24 -1.20
C VAL A 52 10.81 0.64 -1.43
N ARG A 53 11.69 0.46 -0.44
CA ARG A 53 13.12 0.78 -0.52
C ARG A 53 13.82 0.01 -1.64
N GLN A 54 13.56 -1.30 -1.74
CA GLN A 54 14.12 -2.14 -2.81
C GLN A 54 13.66 -1.69 -4.21
N LEU A 55 12.39 -1.28 -4.35
CA LEU A 55 11.82 -0.82 -5.62
C LEU A 55 12.28 0.59 -5.98
N ALA A 56 12.35 1.50 -5.01
CA ALA A 56 12.81 2.88 -5.21
C ALA A 56 14.28 2.95 -5.66
N ALA A 57 15.09 1.93 -5.32
CA ALA A 57 16.47 1.79 -5.77
C ALA A 57 16.60 1.37 -7.26
N ILE A 58 15.49 1.07 -7.95
CA ILE A 58 15.50 0.73 -9.38
C ILE A 58 15.43 2.03 -10.18
N GLU A 59 16.58 2.53 -10.64
CA GLU A 59 16.71 3.83 -11.34
C GLU A 59 15.80 3.98 -12.56
N ALA A 60 15.45 2.87 -13.22
CA ALA A 60 14.57 2.88 -14.39
C ALA A 60 13.10 3.20 -14.06
N LEU A 61 12.69 3.20 -12.78
CA LEU A 61 11.33 3.52 -12.37
C LEU A 61 11.16 5.02 -12.12
N ASP A 62 10.30 5.65 -12.90
CA ASP A 62 9.95 7.07 -12.78
C ASP A 62 8.91 7.30 -11.67
N ASP A 63 8.00 6.33 -11.45
CA ASP A 63 6.86 6.45 -10.54
C ASP A 63 6.64 5.16 -9.74
N LEU A 64 6.76 5.29 -8.42
CA LEU A 64 6.38 4.25 -7.45
C LEU A 64 5.22 4.79 -6.62
N ALA A 65 4.07 4.14 -6.75
CA ALA A 65 2.83 4.56 -6.10
C ALA A 65 2.22 3.46 -5.24
N LEU A 66 1.43 3.84 -4.23
CA LEU A 66 0.67 2.95 -3.36
C LEU A 66 -0.82 3.28 -3.43
N THR A 67 -1.69 2.27 -3.46
CA THR A 67 -3.13 2.45 -3.26
C THR A 67 -3.55 1.79 -1.94
N THR A 68 -4.18 2.53 -1.03
CA THR A 68 -4.56 2.07 0.32
C THR A 68 -5.93 2.60 0.72
N ASN A 69 -6.61 1.92 1.66
CA ASN A 69 -7.78 2.46 2.35
C ASN A 69 -7.44 3.53 3.41
N GLY A 70 -6.15 3.73 3.70
CA GLY A 70 -5.66 4.80 4.57
C GLY A 70 -5.77 4.56 6.08
N LEU A 71 -6.38 3.47 6.54
CA LEU A 71 -6.60 3.23 7.97
C LEU A 71 -5.31 3.06 8.78
N LEU A 72 -4.24 2.58 8.15
CA LEU A 72 -2.92 2.34 8.74
C LEU A 72 -1.86 3.34 8.23
N LEU A 73 -2.30 4.38 7.52
CA LEU A 73 -1.39 5.27 6.82
C LEU A 73 -0.67 6.20 7.79
N ALA A 74 -1.36 6.71 8.82
CA ALA A 74 -0.76 7.60 9.81
C ALA A 74 0.46 6.96 10.51
N GLU A 75 0.39 5.66 10.82
CA GLU A 75 1.49 4.96 11.49
C GLU A 75 2.66 4.58 10.55
N GLN A 76 2.47 4.62 9.23
CA GLN A 76 3.44 4.13 8.25
C GLN A 76 3.94 5.19 7.26
N ALA A 77 3.31 6.37 7.18
CA ALA A 77 3.60 7.40 6.19
C ALA A 77 5.08 7.81 6.18
N ASP A 78 5.65 8.11 7.36
CA ASP A 78 7.05 8.51 7.50
C ASP A 78 8.03 7.45 6.99
N ALA A 79 7.80 6.18 7.37
CA ALA A 79 8.65 5.08 6.96
C ALA A 79 8.58 4.82 5.44
N LEU A 80 7.39 4.95 4.86
CA LEU A 80 7.18 4.81 3.42
C LEU A 80 7.81 5.96 2.63
N SER A 81 7.67 7.19 3.11
CA SER A 81 8.30 8.38 2.53
C SER A 81 9.83 8.28 2.57
N ALA A 82 10.41 7.95 3.74
CA ALA A 82 11.84 7.72 3.89
C ALA A 82 12.37 6.54 3.07
N ALA A 83 11.54 5.56 2.75
CA ALA A 83 11.88 4.46 1.84
C ALA A 83 11.85 4.87 0.35
N GLY A 84 11.34 6.06 0.01
CA GLY A 84 11.31 6.60 -1.35
C GLY A 84 9.97 6.44 -2.07
N LEU A 85 8.87 6.16 -1.36
CA LEU A 85 7.53 6.20 -1.93
C LEU A 85 7.17 7.65 -2.29
N LYS A 86 6.80 7.90 -3.55
CA LYS A 86 6.54 9.27 -4.03
C LYS A 86 5.07 9.65 -4.10
N ARG A 87 4.18 8.65 -4.17
CA ARG A 87 2.76 8.90 -4.45
C ARG A 87 1.85 7.88 -3.77
N ILE A 88 0.79 8.39 -3.15
CA ILE A 88 -0.24 7.58 -2.50
C ILE A 88 -1.59 7.92 -3.12
N THR A 89 -2.44 6.90 -3.26
CA THR A 89 -3.85 7.02 -3.63
C THR A 89 -4.67 6.43 -2.49
N VAL A 90 -5.45 7.27 -1.81
CA VAL A 90 -6.32 6.83 -0.71
C VAL A 90 -7.72 6.58 -1.24
N SER A 91 -8.23 5.36 -1.04
CA SER A 91 -9.62 5.00 -1.37
C SER A 91 -10.54 5.42 -0.23
N LEU A 92 -11.30 6.50 -0.44
CA LEU A 92 -12.24 7.05 0.53
C LEU A 92 -13.58 7.37 -0.15
N ASP A 93 -14.58 6.50 0.04
CA ASP A 93 -15.86 6.58 -0.70
C ASP A 93 -16.82 7.66 -0.15
N THR A 94 -16.61 8.14 1.08
CA THR A 94 -17.48 9.12 1.73
C THR A 94 -16.78 9.85 2.87
N LEU A 95 -17.16 11.11 3.09
CA LEU A 95 -16.74 11.93 4.24
C LEU A 95 -17.75 11.95 5.39
N ARG A 96 -18.81 11.12 5.29
CA ARG A 96 -19.81 10.99 6.35
C ARG A 96 -19.53 9.75 7.18
N ALA A 97 -19.31 9.90 8.48
CA ALA A 97 -18.90 8.81 9.37
C ALA A 97 -19.90 7.64 9.40
N ASP A 98 -21.21 7.95 9.47
CA ASP A 98 -22.29 6.96 9.43
C ASP A 98 -22.26 6.12 8.15
N THR A 99 -22.05 6.79 7.01
CA THR A 99 -22.02 6.17 5.69
C THR A 99 -20.72 5.37 5.50
N PHE A 100 -19.60 5.88 6.03
CA PHE A 100 -18.31 5.19 5.99
C PHE A 100 -18.39 3.85 6.71
N GLU A 101 -18.95 3.85 7.92
CA GLU A 101 -19.12 2.63 8.70
C GLU A 101 -20.09 1.65 8.04
N ALA A 102 -21.18 2.14 7.45
CA ALA A 102 -22.11 1.30 6.70
C ALA A 102 -21.46 0.63 5.47
N LEU A 103 -20.62 1.36 4.72
CA LEU A 103 -19.95 0.86 3.51
C LEU A 103 -18.80 -0.10 3.85
N THR A 104 -17.91 0.31 4.76
CA THR A 104 -16.68 -0.43 5.08
C THR A 104 -16.89 -1.49 6.18
N ARG A 105 -18.03 -1.42 6.89
CA ARG A 105 -18.37 -2.22 8.08
C ARG A 105 -17.38 -2.01 9.24
N ARG A 106 -16.69 -0.87 9.25
CA ARG A 106 -15.70 -0.48 10.25
C ARG A 106 -15.79 1.01 10.50
N SER A 107 -15.74 1.44 11.75
CA SER A 107 -15.45 2.84 12.08
C SER A 107 -13.99 3.16 11.72
N GLY A 108 -13.69 4.39 11.34
CA GLY A 108 -12.30 4.77 11.09
C GLY A 108 -12.07 5.97 10.17
N LEU A 109 -13.11 6.69 9.75
CA LEU A 109 -12.99 7.88 8.90
C LEU A 109 -11.92 8.86 9.42
N GLU A 110 -11.96 9.20 10.71
CA GLU A 110 -10.97 10.08 11.35
C GLU A 110 -9.53 9.56 11.22
N ARG A 111 -9.32 8.25 11.28
CA ARG A 111 -7.99 7.65 11.09
C ARG A 111 -7.51 7.76 9.66
N VAL A 112 -8.42 7.61 8.69
CA VAL A 112 -8.10 7.81 7.27
C VAL A 112 -7.71 9.27 7.02
N LEU A 113 -8.47 10.22 7.57
CA LEU A 113 -8.17 11.66 7.44
C LEU A 113 -6.82 12.00 8.09
N ALA A 114 -6.57 11.53 9.32
CA ALA A 114 -5.27 11.68 9.97
C ALA A 114 -4.13 11.05 9.16
N GLY A 115 -4.38 9.93 8.47
CA GLY A 115 -3.42 9.30 7.58
C GLY A 115 -3.12 10.13 6.33
N ILE A 116 -4.12 10.82 5.76
CA ILE A 116 -3.94 11.75 4.64
C ILE A 116 -3.09 12.95 5.09
N ASP A 117 -3.40 13.51 6.27
CA ASP A 117 -2.64 14.64 6.83
C ASP A 117 -1.18 14.26 7.11
N ALA A 118 -0.93 13.06 7.63
CA ALA A 118 0.43 12.56 7.88
C ALA A 118 1.23 12.24 6.60
N ALA A 119 0.56 12.09 5.46
CA ALA A 119 1.19 11.76 4.17
C ALA A 119 1.43 12.98 3.27
N THR A 120 1.19 14.20 3.79
CA THR A 120 1.36 15.49 3.09
C THR A 120 2.64 16.18 3.55
#